data_AF-A0A2L2L8K1-F1
#
_entry.id   AF-A0A2L2L8K1-F1
#
_cell.length_a   1.000
_cell.length_b   1.000
_cell.length_c   1.000
_cell.angle_alpha   90.00
_cell.angle_beta   90.00
_cell.angle_gamma   90.00
#
_symmetry.space_group_name_H-M   'P 1'
#
loop_
_entity.id
_entity.type
_entity.pdbx_description
1 polymer ?
#
loop_
_entity_poly.entity_id
_entity_poly.type
_entity_poly.pdbx_seq_one_letter_code
_entity_poly.pdbx_strand_id
1 'polypeptide(L)' 'MTAPSLAQHKLLDIANMVSVVKNLNNALFMACADLDNMEQINALHSVIDEINNRIEVLGERIDEVREELA' A
#
# COMPACT_ATOMS: atom_id res chain seq x y z
N MET A 1 -25.31 16.73 8.41
CA MET A 1 -24.00 16.14 8.06
C MET A 1 -22.93 17.18 8.34
N THR A 2 -22.13 16.97 9.37
CA THR A 2 -20.95 17.80 9.68
C THR A 2 -19.87 17.55 8.63
N ALA A 3 -19.19 18.62 8.20
CA ALA A 3 -18.08 18.49 7.26
C ALA A 3 -16.94 17.66 7.89
N PRO A 4 -16.22 16.82 7.12
CA PRO A 4 -15.12 16.03 7.64
C PRO A 4 -14.03 16.93 8.27
N SER A 5 -13.42 16.46 9.35
CA SER A 5 -12.33 17.18 9.99
C SER A 5 -11.08 17.18 9.11
N LEU A 6 -10.17 18.14 9.34
CA LEU A 6 -8.87 18.17 8.65
C LEU A 6 -8.06 16.87 8.88
N ALA A 7 -8.23 16.23 10.03
CA ALA A 7 -7.61 14.94 10.32
C ALA A 7 -8.19 13.80 9.46
N GLN A 8 -9.51 13.77 9.26
CA GLN A 8 -10.16 12.79 8.39
C GLN A 8 -9.73 12.95 6.92
N HIS A 9 -9.57 14.18 6.44
CA HIS A 9 -9.02 14.43 5.11
C HIS A 9 -7.58 13.92 4.95
N LYS A 10 -6.71 14.20 5.93
CA LYS A 10 -5.32 13.71 5.91
C LYS A 10 -5.24 12.18 5.93
N LEU A 11 -6.10 11.50 6.69
CA LEU A 11 -6.17 10.04 6.71
C LEU A 11 -6.63 9.46 5.37
N LEU A 12 -7.59 10.11 4.71
CA LEU A 12 -8.01 9.71 3.37
C LEU A 12 -6.86 9.85 2.36
N ASP A 13 -6.10 10.94 2.43
CA ASP A 13 -4.93 11.15 1.56
C ASP A 13 -3.86 10.06 1.80
N ILE A 14 -3.60 9.71 3.06
CA ILE A 14 -2.68 8.62 3.40
C ILE A 14 -3.19 7.28 2.87
N ALA A 15 -4.48 6.97 3.03
CA ALA A 15 -5.08 5.75 2.49
C ALA A 15 -4.95 5.66 0.97
N ASN A 16 -5.17 6.78 0.28
CA ASN A 16 -5.00 6.86 -1.17
C ASN A 16 -3.54 6.63 -1.58
N MET A 17 -2.58 7.23 -0.87
CA MET A 17 -1.15 7.00 -1.14
C MET A 17 -0.77 5.53 -0.94
N VAL A 18 -1.25 4.88 0.13
CA VAL A 18 -1.04 3.44 0.37
C VAL A 18 -1.60 2.59 -0.78
N SER A 19 -2.79 2.94 -1.29
CA SER A 19 -3.38 2.27 -2.45
C SER A 19 -2.53 2.43 -3.72
N VAL A 20 -1.97 3.63 -3.94
CA VAL A 20 -1.04 3.87 -5.07
C VAL A 20 0.20 2.99 -4.97
N VAL A 21 0.82 2.88 -3.78
CA VAL A 21 1.99 2.01 -3.58
C VAL A 21 1.63 0.54 -3.87
N LYS A 22 0.44 0.08 -3.45
CA LYS A 22 -0.05 -1.26 -3.78
C LYS A 22 -0.13 -1.50 -5.29
N ASN A 23 -0.69 -0.54 -6.03
CA ASN A 23 -0.82 -0.64 -7.47
C ASN A 23 0.55 -0.65 -8.18
N LEU A 24 1.49 0.18 -7.73
CA LEU A 24 2.86 0.19 -8.23
C LEU A 24 3.58 -1.13 -7.96
N ASN A 25 3.36 -1.72 -6.77
CA ASN A 25 3.94 -3.00 -6.40
C ASN A 25 3.43 -4.15 -7.29
N ASN A 26 2.12 -4.17 -7.57
CA ASN A 26 1.53 -5.12 -8.51
C ASN A 26 2.05 -4.94 -9.94
N ALA A 27 2.26 -3.70 -10.38
CA ALA A 27 2.84 -3.42 -11.69
C ALA A 27 4.29 -3.92 -11.77
N LEU A 28 5.08 -3.75 -10.70
CA LEU A 28 6.43 -4.29 -10.61
C LEU A 28 6.42 -5.82 -10.67
N PHE A 29 5.52 -6.49 -9.96
CA PHE A 29 5.34 -7.94 -10.03
C PHE A 29 5.09 -8.43 -11.46
N MET A 30 4.15 -7.78 -12.16
CA MET A 30 3.87 -8.11 -13.56
C MET A 30 5.07 -7.87 -14.47
N ALA A 31 5.81 -6.77 -14.28
CA ALA A 31 7.01 -6.47 -15.06
C ALA A 31 8.15 -7.47 -14.81
N CYS A 32 8.23 -8.06 -13.62
CA CYS A 32 9.22 -9.09 -13.30
C CYS A 32 8.96 -10.41 -14.05
N ALA A 33 7.71 -10.68 -14.45
CA ALA A 33 7.35 -11.91 -15.16
C ALA A 33 8.02 -12.02 -16.55
N ASP A 34 8.42 -10.89 -17.15
CA ASP A 34 9.08 -10.85 -18.46
C ASP A 34 10.63 -10.91 -18.37
N LEU A 35 11.20 -11.06 -17.17
CA LEU A 35 12.64 -11.17 -16.98
C LEU A 35 13.14 -12.61 -17.22
N ASP A 36 14.28 -12.77 -17.89
CA ASP A 36 14.88 -14.09 -18.17
C ASP A 36 15.90 -14.51 -17.09
N ASN A 37 15.95 -13.80 -15.95
CA ASN A 37 16.87 -14.07 -14.85
C ASN A 37 16.11 -14.41 -13.56
N MET A 38 16.09 -15.70 -13.22
CA MET A 38 15.34 -16.24 -12.08
C MET A 38 15.82 -15.71 -10.71
N GLU A 39 17.11 -15.44 -10.52
CA GLU A 39 17.61 -14.88 -9.26
C GLU A 39 17.12 -13.45 -9.05
N GLN A 40 17.11 -12.65 -10.12
CA GLN A 40 16.59 -11.28 -10.07
C GLN A 40 15.09 -11.26 -9.84
N ILE A 41 14.34 -12.17 -10.49
CA ILE A 41 12.89 -12.34 -10.24
C ILE A 41 12.63 -12.68 -8.77
N ASN A 42 13.35 -13.64 -8.20
CA ASN A 42 13.15 -14.06 -6.82
C ASN A 42 13.44 -12.93 -5.81
N ALA A 43 14.52 -12.17 -6.05
CA ALA A 43 14.83 -11.00 -5.23
C ALA A 43 13.76 -9.91 -5.33
N LEU A 44 13.27 -9.63 -6.54
CA LEU A 44 12.20 -8.65 -6.77
C LEU A 44 10.87 -9.09 -6.16
N HIS A 45 10.49 -10.36 -6.29
CA HIS A 45 9.29 -10.91 -5.64
C HIS A 45 9.37 -10.80 -4.11
N SER A 46 10.55 -11.05 -3.51
CA SER A 46 10.73 -10.87 -2.06
C SER A 46 10.52 -9.43 -1.61
N VAL A 47 10.97 -8.45 -2.42
CA VAL A 47 10.74 -7.02 -2.16
C VAL A 47 9.26 -6.68 -2.33
N ILE A 48 8.59 -7.24 -3.34
CA ILE A 48 7.16 -7.06 -3.57
C ILE A 48 6.33 -7.58 -2.38
N ASP A 49 6.66 -8.76 -1.87
CA ASP A 49 5.98 -9.35 -0.72
C ASP A 49 6.14 -8.48 0.54
N GLU A 50 7.35 -7.96 0.80
CA GLU A 50 7.61 -7.05 1.91
C GLU A 50 6.82 -5.73 1.77
N ILE A 51 6.72 -5.18 0.56
CA ILE A 51 5.92 -3.97 0.31
C ILE A 51 4.43 -4.25 0.58
N ASN A 52 3.90 -5.40 0.14
CA ASN A 52 2.52 -5.79 0.39
C ASN A 52 2.22 -5.93 1.88
N ASN A 53 3.09 -6.60 2.64
CA ASN A 53 2.94 -6.75 4.09
C ASN A 53 2.90 -5.38 4.79
N ARG A 54 3.78 -4.44 4.41
CA ARG A 54 3.78 -3.09 4.99
C ARG A 54 2.53 -2.30 4.65
N ILE A 55 2.00 -2.44 3.43
CA ILE A 55 0.74 -1.82 3.01
C ILE A 55 -0.43 -2.31 3.85
N GLU A 56 -0.48 -3.61 4.15
CA GLU A 56 -1.53 -4.20 4.97
C GLU A 56 -1.51 -3.63 6.39
N VAL A 57 -0.34 -3.64 7.05
CA VAL A 57 -0.16 -3.03 8.39
C VAL A 57 -0.51 -1.54 8.40
N LEU A 58 -0.19 -0.80 7.34
CA LEU A 58 -0.57 0.61 7.22
C LEU A 58 -2.08 0.78 7.05
N GLY A 59 -2.74 -0.12 6.31
CA GLY A 59 -4.19 -0.14 6.16
C GLY A 59 -4.89 -0.33 7.51
N GLU A 60 -4.47 -1.35 8.27
CA GLU A 60 -4.99 -1.61 9.61
C GLU A 60 -4.87 -0.39 10.53
N ARG A 61 -3.68 0.24 10.57
CA ARG A 61 -3.47 1.46 11.38
C ARG A 61 -4.31 2.65 10.93
N ILE A 62 -4.56 2.80 9.64
CA ILE A 62 -5.43 3.86 9.13
C ILE A 62 -6.86 3.63 9.59
N ASP A 63 -7.32 2.39 9.56
CA ASP A 63 -8.67 2.04 9.99
C ASP A 63 -8.83 2.20 11.52
N GLU A 64 -7.84 1.79 12.32
CA GLU A 64 -7.79 2.07 13.77
C GLU A 64 -7.95 3.58 14.06
N VAL A 65 -7.15 4.43 13.41
CA VAL A 65 -7.21 5.88 13.63
C VAL A 65 -8.53 6.48 13.10
N ARG A 66 -9.13 5.90 12.06
CA ARG A 66 -10.46 6.32 11.58
C ARG A 66 -11.54 6.02 12.60
N GLU A 67 -11.48 4.85 13.27
CA GLU A 67 -12.41 4.49 14.34
C GLU A 67 -12.25 5.42 15.56
N GLU A 68 -11.02 5.78 15.93
CA GLU A 68 -10.76 6.73 17.03
C GLU A 68 -11.29 8.15 16.76
N LEU A 69 -11.45 8.54 15.49
CA LEU A 69 -11.91 9.85 15.05
C LEU A 69 -13.39 9.91 14.67
N ALA A 70 -14.11 8.78 14.73
CA ALA A 70 -15.54 8.67 14.43
C ALA A 70 -16.41 9.08 15.64
#